data_AF-A0A100VX05-F1
#
_entry.id   AF-A0A100VX05-F1
#
_cell.length_a   1.000
_cell.length_b   1.000
_cell.length_c   1.000
_cell.angle_alpha   90.00
_cell.angle_beta   90.00
_cell.angle_gamma   90.00
#
_symmetry.space_group_name_H-M   'P 1'
#
loop_
_entity.id
_entity.type
_entity.pdbx_description
1 polymer ?
#
loop_
_entity_poly.entity_id
_entity_poly.type
_entity_poly.pdbx_seq_one_letter_code
_entity_poly.pdbx_strand_id
1 'polypeptide(L)'
;MAARGFKALKKIMQTTFDPELVIPDEVKVPELTGDDSLSRKDLCQHPIPPGSLIWKYWGRLDVAFFGSPVMGPIAGAWPQMGQATSSSVLFTGDSSFGARAKIYKERTRRSREYIYGTVYGSPAEAKKYGLKTRNMHKPVKGTLHGGMYNALNAETFYFAHVTFFYYLLIVIIEQLYFDGSMPRAIKEQIFEESKEWYSLLGVDDSSQPETYDDFERYLDNIERNRLVKSQVTQVMLEQFMERRLAPWWWPPVLKKFVWPWWAGRRQVVVNSYPAHVQELFNLEWTPEDEDISRRFMRMYRRFYAIAERLLPLKYLYLPIAVSGFEREGIDPRKITLESAQQALRESRTRRAARESAPIAEANEVPASGSPVG
;
A
#
# COMPACT_ATOMS: atom_id res chain seq x y z
N MET A 1 -19.77 21.60 -8.29
CA MET A 1 -19.35 20.28 -7.72
C MET A 1 -17.96 19.80 -8.12
N ALA A 2 -17.33 20.27 -9.21
CA ALA A 2 -15.86 20.38 -9.21
C ALA A 2 -15.40 21.16 -7.95
N ALA A 3 -16.17 22.19 -7.60
CA ALA A 3 -16.11 22.90 -6.33
C ALA A 3 -16.33 22.05 -5.06
N ARG A 4 -16.99 20.86 -5.09
CA ARG A 4 -17.23 20.02 -3.89
C ARG A 4 -16.14 18.97 -3.69
N GLY A 5 -15.62 18.37 -4.76
CA GLY A 5 -14.40 17.55 -4.69
C GLY A 5 -13.17 18.40 -4.33
N PHE A 6 -13.07 19.60 -4.91
CA PHE A 6 -12.09 20.61 -4.51
C PHE A 6 -12.34 21.10 -3.08
N LYS A 7 -13.60 21.28 -2.63
CA LYS A 7 -13.92 21.63 -1.24
C LYS A 7 -13.63 20.51 -0.24
N ALA A 8 -13.75 19.24 -0.62
CA ALA A 8 -13.37 18.11 0.22
C ALA A 8 -11.84 18.00 0.34
N LEU A 9 -11.10 18.11 -0.78
CA LEU A 9 -9.63 18.18 -0.74
C LEU A 9 -9.14 19.42 0.02
N LYS A 10 -9.79 20.57 -0.21
CA LYS A 10 -9.53 21.81 0.50
C LYS A 10 -9.89 21.69 1.99
N LYS A 11 -10.98 21.00 2.35
CA LYS A 11 -11.35 20.69 3.74
C LYS A 11 -10.28 19.81 4.37
N ILE A 12 -9.93 18.67 3.77
CA ILE A 12 -8.83 17.80 4.24
C ILE A 12 -7.53 18.61 4.44
N MET A 13 -7.18 19.48 3.50
CA MET A 13 -5.98 20.33 3.58
C MET A 13 -6.10 21.53 4.53
N GLN A 14 -7.32 21.88 4.96
CA GLN A 14 -7.62 22.96 5.91
C GLN A 14 -7.98 22.42 7.31
N THR A 15 -8.29 21.13 7.43
CA THR A 15 -8.57 20.47 8.70
C THR A 15 -7.29 20.46 9.51
N THR A 16 -7.32 21.23 10.59
CA THR A 16 -6.40 21.06 11.71
C THR A 16 -7.10 20.09 12.66
N PHE A 17 -6.42 18.99 12.98
CA PHE A 17 -6.92 18.05 13.99
C PHE A 17 -6.57 18.58 15.37
N ASP A 18 -7.47 18.38 16.34
CA ASP A 18 -7.14 18.56 17.74
C ASP A 18 -6.39 17.29 18.19
N PRO A 19 -5.09 17.36 18.51
CA PRO A 19 -4.28 16.18 18.83
C PRO A 19 -4.83 15.34 19.99
N GLU A 20 -5.61 15.96 20.90
CA GLU A 20 -6.23 15.27 22.03
C GLU A 20 -7.47 14.47 21.61
N LEU A 21 -8.15 14.84 20.52
CA LEU A 21 -9.41 14.23 20.08
C LEU A 21 -9.25 13.26 18.89
N VAL A 22 -8.03 13.05 18.40
CA VAL A 22 -7.78 12.19 17.23
C VAL A 22 -8.16 10.74 17.51
N ILE A 23 -7.84 10.28 18.72
CA ILE A 23 -8.20 8.95 19.24
C ILE A 23 -9.28 9.14 20.31
N PRO A 24 -10.38 8.38 20.27
CA PRO A 24 -11.41 8.49 21.32
C PRO A 24 -10.85 8.18 22.71
N ASP A 25 -11.11 9.04 23.69
CA ASP A 25 -10.57 8.96 25.07
C ASP A 25 -10.92 7.65 25.79
N GLU A 26 -12.03 7.03 25.40
CA GLU A 26 -12.53 5.79 26.01
C GLU A 26 -11.70 4.55 25.63
N VAL A 27 -10.81 4.65 24.64
CA VAL A 27 -10.06 3.51 24.10
C VAL A 27 -8.66 3.42 24.72
N LYS A 28 -8.40 2.31 25.41
CA LYS A 28 -7.05 1.98 25.88
C LYS A 28 -6.19 1.46 24.72
N VAL A 29 -5.23 2.26 24.28
CA VAL A 29 -4.29 1.91 23.21
C VAL A 29 -3.00 1.34 23.79
N PRO A 30 -2.44 0.24 23.26
CA PRO A 30 -1.15 -0.27 23.71
C PRO A 30 -0.01 0.70 23.36
N GLU A 31 0.95 0.85 24.28
CA GLU A 31 2.18 1.60 24.01
C GLU A 31 3.09 0.81 23.06
N LEU A 32 3.46 1.44 21.95
CA LEU A 32 4.31 0.84 20.90
C LEU A 32 5.45 1.80 20.59
N THR A 33 6.51 1.76 21.40
CA THR A 33 7.57 2.78 21.45
C THR A 33 8.90 2.35 20.84
N GLY A 34 9.06 1.05 20.53
CA GLY A 34 10.28 0.49 19.95
C GLY A 34 10.71 1.19 18.66
N ASP A 35 12.01 1.41 18.48
CA ASP A 35 12.60 1.67 17.16
C ASP A 35 13.23 0.37 16.69
N ASP A 36 12.46 -0.44 15.97
CA ASP A 36 12.86 -1.78 15.55
C ASP A 36 13.57 -1.74 14.18
N SER A 37 14.27 -0.63 13.91
CA SER A 37 15.12 -0.49 12.73
C SER A 37 16.31 -1.45 12.77
N LEU A 38 16.44 -2.29 11.75
CA LEU A 38 17.58 -3.18 11.62
C LEU A 38 18.88 -2.40 11.36
N SER A 39 19.95 -2.83 12.04
CA SER A 39 21.30 -2.33 11.81
C SER A 39 21.85 -2.87 10.48
N ARG A 40 22.91 -2.26 9.95
CA ARG A 40 23.46 -2.66 8.63
C ARG A 40 23.86 -4.14 8.54
N LYS A 41 24.35 -4.73 9.64
CA LYS A 41 24.77 -6.14 9.69
C LYS A 41 23.59 -7.11 9.73
N ASP A 42 22.42 -6.64 10.18
CA ASP A 42 21.21 -7.45 10.34
C ASP A 42 20.25 -7.28 9.14
N LEU A 43 20.59 -6.40 8.17
CA LEU A 43 19.79 -6.18 6.98
C LEU A 43 19.85 -7.39 6.04
N CYS A 44 18.73 -8.10 5.92
CA CYS A 44 18.52 -9.12 4.91
C CYS A 44 17.52 -8.63 3.86
N GLN A 45 18.01 -7.92 2.83
CA GLN A 45 17.13 -7.28 1.84
C GLN A 45 17.00 -8.12 0.56
N HIS A 46 15.76 -8.45 0.20
CA HIS A 46 15.43 -9.32 -0.92
C HIS A 46 14.50 -8.62 -1.92
N PRO A 47 15.02 -8.14 -3.06
CA PRO A 47 14.19 -7.57 -4.11
C PRO A 47 13.18 -8.58 -4.65
N ILE A 48 11.95 -8.10 -4.85
CA ILE A 48 10.86 -8.90 -5.43
C ILE A 48 11.25 -9.31 -6.86
N PRO A 49 11.09 -10.58 -7.25
CA PRO A 49 11.44 -11.02 -8.59
C PRO A 49 10.54 -10.35 -9.66
N PRO A 50 11.07 -9.88 -10.80
CA PRO A 50 10.28 -9.17 -11.82
C PRO A 50 9.09 -9.92 -12.46
N GLY A 51 8.98 -11.24 -12.26
CA GLY A 51 7.86 -12.09 -12.73
C GLY A 51 6.77 -12.35 -11.69
N SER A 52 6.74 -11.59 -10.59
CA SER A 52 5.83 -11.80 -9.46
C SER A 52 4.42 -11.25 -9.68
N LEU A 53 3.44 -11.71 -8.89
CA LEU A 53 2.08 -11.16 -8.91
C LEU A 53 2.02 -9.71 -8.40
N ILE A 54 2.84 -9.34 -7.42
CA ILE A 54 3.01 -7.94 -7.00
C ILE A 54 3.49 -7.10 -8.19
N TRP A 55 4.47 -7.56 -8.97
CA TRP A 55 4.89 -6.87 -10.20
C TRP A 55 3.74 -6.72 -11.20
N LYS A 56 2.90 -7.74 -11.36
CA LYS A 56 1.73 -7.71 -12.26
C LYS A 56 0.66 -6.70 -11.82
N TYR A 57 0.38 -6.57 -10.53
CA TYR A 57 -0.81 -5.85 -10.07
C TYR A 57 -0.54 -4.51 -9.38
N TRP A 58 0.58 -4.35 -8.67
CA TRP A 58 0.84 -3.20 -7.79
C TRP A 58 0.86 -1.85 -8.53
N GLY A 59 1.54 -1.80 -9.66
CA GLY A 59 1.77 -0.59 -10.44
C GLY A 59 0.60 -0.18 -11.33
N ARG A 60 -0.54 -0.88 -11.25
CA ARG A 60 -1.68 -0.61 -12.12
C ARG A 60 -2.42 0.65 -11.70
N LEU A 61 -2.86 1.45 -12.68
CA LEU A 61 -3.53 2.72 -12.44
C LEU A 61 -4.89 2.55 -11.78
N ASP A 62 -5.62 1.49 -12.11
CA ASP A 62 -6.91 1.16 -11.48
C ASP A 62 -6.74 0.70 -10.03
N VAL A 63 -5.77 -0.18 -9.75
CA VAL A 63 -5.42 -0.60 -8.39
C VAL A 63 -5.05 0.62 -7.54
N ALA A 64 -4.22 1.52 -8.06
CA ALA A 64 -3.91 2.78 -7.36
C ALA A 64 -5.16 3.66 -7.17
N PHE A 65 -6.01 3.80 -8.19
CA PHE A 65 -7.21 4.65 -8.15
C PHE A 65 -8.28 4.18 -7.15
N PHE A 66 -8.55 2.87 -7.12
CA PHE A 66 -9.54 2.27 -6.22
C PHE A 66 -8.98 1.93 -4.84
N GLY A 67 -7.71 1.51 -4.76
CA GLY A 67 -7.09 1.08 -3.51
C GLY A 67 -6.59 2.22 -2.62
N SER A 68 -6.10 3.33 -3.18
CA SER A 68 -5.65 4.47 -2.35
C SER A 68 -6.73 4.98 -1.37
N PRO A 69 -8.00 5.15 -1.78
CA PRO A 69 -9.06 5.52 -0.84
C PRO A 69 -9.51 4.42 0.15
N VAL A 70 -9.07 3.17 -0.01
CA VAL A 70 -9.26 2.09 0.97
C VAL A 70 -8.12 2.09 2.00
N MET A 71 -6.89 2.21 1.53
CA MET A 71 -5.70 2.19 2.38
C MET A 71 -5.67 3.35 3.40
N GLY A 72 -6.14 4.54 3.02
CA GLY A 72 -6.13 5.71 3.91
C GLY A 72 -6.96 5.52 5.20
N PRO A 73 -8.27 5.25 5.12
CA PRO A 73 -9.11 5.07 6.30
C PRO A 73 -8.65 3.96 7.25
N ILE A 74 -8.23 2.82 6.71
CA ILE A 74 -7.77 1.68 7.52
C ILE A 74 -6.42 1.97 8.19
N ALA A 75 -5.50 2.65 7.50
CA ALA A 75 -4.26 3.15 8.08
C ALA A 75 -4.53 4.14 9.22
N GLY A 76 -5.50 5.04 9.04
CA GLY A 76 -5.93 5.97 10.09
C GLY A 76 -6.60 5.28 11.28
N ALA A 77 -7.14 4.07 11.07
CA ALA A 77 -7.85 3.33 12.12
C ALA A 77 -6.88 2.65 13.08
N TRP A 78 -5.62 2.48 12.70
CA TRP A 78 -4.56 2.10 13.64
C TRP A 78 -4.20 3.32 14.51
N PRO A 79 -4.35 3.27 15.84
CA PRO A 79 -4.29 4.47 16.68
C PRO A 79 -3.00 5.30 16.52
N GLN A 80 -1.84 4.65 16.53
CA GLN A 80 -0.53 5.29 16.41
C GLN A 80 -0.34 5.94 15.04
N MET A 81 -0.89 5.34 13.98
CA MET A 81 -0.82 5.86 12.62
C MET A 81 -1.82 7.00 12.41
N GLY A 82 -3.02 6.91 12.99
CA GLY A 82 -3.99 7.99 13.06
C GLY A 82 -3.37 9.22 13.72
N GLN A 83 -2.75 9.06 14.89
CA GLN A 83 -2.06 10.13 15.61
C GLN A 83 -0.87 10.70 14.85
N ALA A 84 -0.01 9.84 14.27
CA ALA A 84 1.11 10.28 13.44
C ALA A 84 0.67 11.08 12.20
N THR A 85 -0.45 10.66 11.61
CA THR A 85 -1.02 11.31 10.43
C THR A 85 -1.60 12.66 10.78
N SER A 86 -2.35 12.76 11.89
CA SER A 86 -2.96 14.02 12.34
C SER A 86 -1.91 15.08 12.70
N SER A 87 -0.77 14.68 13.26
CA SER A 87 0.35 15.57 13.59
C SER A 87 1.25 15.91 12.40
N SER A 88 1.03 15.30 11.23
CA SER A 88 1.83 15.57 10.03
C SER A 88 1.70 17.03 9.60
N VAL A 89 2.77 17.61 9.04
CA VAL A 89 2.78 18.95 8.40
C VAL A 89 1.72 19.13 7.29
N LEU A 90 1.03 18.06 6.90
CA LEU A 90 -0.14 18.10 6.03
C LEU A 90 -1.38 18.67 6.73
N PHE A 91 -1.44 18.58 8.05
CA PHE A 91 -2.56 18.97 8.92
C PHE A 91 -2.12 19.93 10.05
N THR A 92 -0.81 20.14 10.24
CA THR A 92 -0.25 21.07 11.23
C THR A 92 0.49 22.26 10.57
N GLY A 93 0.27 23.49 11.09
CA GLY A 93 1.07 24.69 10.81
C GLY A 93 0.38 25.84 10.05
N ASP A 94 0.73 27.10 10.37
CA ASP A 94 0.16 28.36 9.82
C ASP A 94 0.65 28.72 8.40
N SER A 95 0.76 27.74 7.51
CA SER A 95 1.16 27.98 6.11
C SER A 95 -0.06 28.21 5.21
N SER A 96 0.02 29.17 4.27
CA SER A 96 -1.05 29.43 3.30
C SER A 96 -1.42 28.18 2.46
N PHE A 97 -2.66 28.11 1.97
CA PHE A 97 -3.15 26.97 1.17
C PHE A 97 -2.22 26.60 -0.01
N GLY A 98 -1.65 27.60 -0.69
CA GLY A 98 -0.72 27.38 -1.80
C GLY A 98 0.61 26.73 -1.35
N ALA A 99 1.14 27.13 -0.19
CA ALA A 99 2.33 26.51 0.40
C ALA A 99 2.06 25.06 0.81
N ARG A 100 0.93 24.79 1.48
CA ARG A 100 0.48 23.41 1.80
C ARG A 100 0.35 22.54 0.56
N ALA A 101 -0.25 23.06 -0.52
CA ALA A 101 -0.40 22.33 -1.78
C ALA A 101 0.95 21.96 -2.42
N LYS A 102 1.93 22.87 -2.39
CA LYS A 102 3.27 22.62 -2.93
C LYS A 102 4.03 21.57 -2.12
N ILE A 103 4.02 21.69 -0.80
CA ILE A 103 4.64 20.72 0.13
C ILE A 103 4.00 19.34 -0.06
N TYR A 104 2.66 19.29 -0.12
CA TYR A 104 1.90 18.06 -0.36
C TYR A 104 2.28 17.41 -1.67
N LYS A 105 2.33 18.17 -2.78
CA LYS A 105 2.70 17.64 -4.10
C LYS A 105 4.10 17.04 -4.09
N GLU A 106 5.08 17.73 -3.49
CA GLU A 106 6.46 17.26 -3.44
C GLU A 106 6.62 16.03 -2.55
N ARG A 107 6.04 16.02 -1.35
CA ARG A 107 6.04 14.86 -0.44
C ARG A 107 5.37 13.65 -1.09
N THR A 108 4.22 13.86 -1.73
CA THR A 108 3.45 12.80 -2.40
C THR A 108 4.21 12.24 -3.60
N ARG A 109 4.94 13.08 -4.34
CA ARG A 109 5.83 12.62 -5.41
C ARG A 109 6.95 11.74 -4.85
N ARG A 110 7.71 12.23 -3.87
CA ARG A 110 8.83 11.49 -3.25
C ARG A 110 8.38 10.17 -2.61
N SER A 111 7.24 10.19 -1.90
CA SER A 111 6.70 9.00 -1.26
C SER A 111 6.31 7.95 -2.30
N ARG A 112 5.66 8.36 -3.40
CA ARG A 112 5.35 7.43 -4.51
C ARG A 112 6.62 6.90 -5.19
N GLU A 113 7.61 7.75 -5.43
CA GLU A 113 8.89 7.30 -5.98
C GLU A 113 9.53 6.21 -5.11
N TYR A 114 9.53 6.35 -3.78
CA TYR A 114 10.13 5.37 -2.90
C TYR A 114 9.28 4.09 -2.81
N ILE A 115 7.97 4.23 -2.58
CA ILE A 115 7.06 3.08 -2.43
C ILE A 115 7.03 2.24 -3.70
N TYR A 116 6.78 2.83 -4.87
CA TYR A 116 6.78 2.06 -6.12
C TYR A 116 8.19 1.65 -6.55
N GLY A 117 9.21 2.44 -6.20
CA GLY A 117 10.61 2.13 -6.49
C GLY A 117 11.15 0.92 -5.71
N THR A 118 10.60 0.63 -4.52
CA THR A 118 10.93 -0.63 -3.81
C THR A 118 10.50 -1.88 -4.56
N VAL A 119 9.46 -1.80 -5.39
CA VAL A 119 8.96 -2.93 -6.18
C VAL A 119 9.62 -2.96 -7.57
N TYR A 120 9.58 -1.84 -8.28
CA TYR A 120 9.93 -1.79 -9.71
C TYR A 120 11.35 -1.30 -10.02
N GLY A 121 12.06 -0.76 -9.03
CA GLY A 121 13.45 -0.32 -9.20
C GLY A 121 14.39 -1.48 -9.51
N SER A 122 15.59 -1.20 -10.02
CA SER A 122 16.64 -2.22 -10.09
C SER A 122 16.93 -2.78 -8.68
N PRO A 123 17.51 -3.99 -8.54
CA PRO A 123 17.80 -4.57 -7.23
C PRO A 123 18.54 -3.63 -6.25
N ALA A 124 19.49 -2.84 -6.73
CA ALA A 124 20.21 -1.86 -5.92
C ALA A 124 19.33 -0.64 -5.54
N GLU A 125 18.53 -0.14 -6.48
CA GLU A 125 17.61 0.97 -6.23
C GLU A 125 16.49 0.58 -5.29
N ALA A 126 15.90 -0.61 -5.45
CA ALA A 126 14.85 -1.13 -4.58
C ALA A 126 15.29 -1.17 -3.11
N LYS A 127 16.49 -1.69 -2.86
CA LYS A 127 17.13 -1.68 -1.52
C LYS A 127 17.30 -0.27 -0.97
N LYS A 128 17.81 0.66 -1.81
CA LYS A 128 18.00 2.07 -1.44
C LYS A 128 16.66 2.76 -1.12
N TYR A 129 15.63 2.51 -1.90
CA TYR A 129 14.30 3.10 -1.70
C TYR A 129 13.62 2.55 -0.44
N GLY A 130 13.82 1.28 -0.10
CA GLY A 130 13.31 0.69 1.13
C GLY A 130 13.90 1.37 2.36
N LEU A 131 15.22 1.52 2.41
CA LEU A 131 15.90 2.24 3.50
C LEU A 131 15.53 3.73 3.55
N LYS A 132 15.30 4.38 2.41
CA LYS A 132 14.78 5.75 2.37
C LYS A 132 13.38 5.84 2.98
N THR A 133 12.51 4.88 2.69
CA THR A 133 11.16 4.79 3.25
C THR A 133 11.24 4.67 4.77
N ARG A 134 12.03 3.74 5.32
CA ARG A 134 12.27 3.64 6.77
C ARG A 134 12.83 4.92 7.36
N ASN A 135 13.86 5.52 6.73
CA ASN A 135 14.48 6.74 7.24
C ASN A 135 13.53 7.94 7.28
N MET A 136 12.50 7.98 6.42
CA MET A 136 11.43 8.98 6.50
C MET A 136 10.55 8.82 7.74
N HIS A 137 10.50 7.63 8.34
CA HIS A 137 9.67 7.33 9.51
C HIS A 137 10.42 7.48 10.84
N LYS A 138 11.77 7.57 10.84
CA LYS A 138 12.59 7.83 12.04
C LYS A 138 12.14 9.03 12.91
N PRO A 139 11.76 10.19 12.33
CA PRO A 139 11.30 11.31 13.15
C PRO A 139 9.82 11.18 13.56
N VAL A 140 9.09 10.17 13.10
CA VAL A 140 7.65 10.03 13.31
C VAL A 140 7.41 9.26 14.60
N LYS A 141 7.32 10.00 15.70
CA LYS A 141 7.06 9.50 17.05
C LYS A 141 6.39 10.59 17.88
N GLY A 142 5.67 10.22 18.91
CA GLY A 142 4.95 11.19 19.72
C GLY A 142 4.16 10.57 20.85
N THR A 143 3.22 11.35 21.38
CA THR A 143 2.30 10.94 22.43
C THR A 143 0.94 10.58 21.87
N LEU A 144 0.27 9.65 22.53
CA LEU A 144 -1.13 9.25 22.34
C LEU A 144 -1.85 9.35 23.69
N HIS A 145 -3.18 9.44 23.69
CA HIS A 145 -3.94 9.44 24.95
C HIS A 145 -3.71 8.12 25.71
N GLY A 146 -2.97 8.19 26.82
CA GLY A 146 -2.58 7.01 27.59
C GLY A 146 -1.24 6.36 27.20
N GLY A 147 -0.38 7.03 26.40
CA GLY A 147 0.99 6.55 26.20
C GLY A 147 1.83 7.23 25.11
N MET A 148 2.84 6.52 24.61
CA MET A 148 3.73 6.98 23.53
C MET A 148 3.72 6.03 22.32
N TYR A 149 4.09 6.55 21.15
CA TYR A 149 4.30 5.76 19.93
C TYR A 149 5.59 6.10 19.20
N ASN A 150 6.07 5.12 18.44
CA ASN A 150 7.11 5.25 17.44
C ASN A 150 6.66 4.56 16.16
N ALA A 151 6.71 5.26 15.01
CA ALA A 151 6.30 4.68 13.73
C ALA A 151 7.16 3.50 13.29
N LEU A 152 8.39 3.37 13.82
CA LEU A 152 9.31 2.28 13.53
C LEU A 152 9.19 1.10 14.48
N ASN A 153 8.16 1.08 15.34
CA ASN A 153 7.82 -0.14 16.06
C ASN A 153 7.38 -1.23 15.07
N ALA A 154 7.89 -2.46 15.24
CA ALA A 154 7.71 -3.59 14.32
C ALA A 154 6.22 -3.84 13.97
N GLU A 155 5.35 -3.88 14.98
CA GLU A 155 3.92 -4.15 14.79
C GLU A 155 3.24 -3.02 13.99
N THR A 156 3.49 -1.76 14.38
CA THR A 156 2.92 -0.60 13.69
C THR A 156 3.42 -0.50 12.24
N PHE A 157 4.71 -0.76 12.03
CA PHE A 157 5.32 -0.67 10.71
C PHE A 157 4.88 -1.83 9.80
N TYR A 158 4.73 -3.04 10.35
CA TYR A 158 4.18 -4.18 9.63
C TYR A 158 2.71 -3.96 9.27
N PHE A 159 1.88 -3.43 10.18
CA PHE A 159 0.49 -3.10 9.83
C PHE A 159 0.42 -2.04 8.71
N ALA A 160 1.31 -1.05 8.70
CA ALA A 160 1.41 -0.11 7.57
C ALA A 160 1.67 -0.85 6.24
N HIS A 161 2.52 -1.88 6.23
CA HIS A 161 2.73 -2.75 5.07
C HIS A 161 1.47 -3.54 4.68
N VAL A 162 0.71 -4.06 5.65
CA VAL A 162 -0.59 -4.73 5.44
C VAL A 162 -1.57 -3.81 4.72
N THR A 163 -1.61 -2.51 5.05
CA THR A 163 -2.47 -1.56 4.32
C THR A 163 -2.14 -1.45 2.83
N PHE A 164 -0.90 -1.77 2.43
CA PHE A 164 -0.48 -1.80 1.03
C PHE A 164 -0.76 -3.15 0.36
N PHE A 165 -0.16 -4.24 0.83
CA PHE A 165 -0.28 -5.51 0.08
C PHE A 165 -1.66 -6.17 0.24
N TYR A 166 -2.36 -5.94 1.35
CA TYR A 166 -3.68 -6.53 1.57
C TYR A 166 -4.80 -5.59 1.10
N TYR A 167 -4.98 -4.45 1.77
CA TYR A 167 -6.13 -3.57 1.49
C TYR A 167 -6.03 -2.81 0.16
N LEU A 168 -4.84 -2.29 -0.20
CA LEU A 168 -4.68 -1.59 -1.48
C LEU A 168 -4.61 -2.56 -2.65
N LEU A 169 -3.95 -3.71 -2.46
CA LEU A 169 -3.68 -4.68 -3.51
C LEU A 169 -4.66 -5.86 -3.50
N ILE A 170 -4.51 -6.85 -2.62
CA ILE A 170 -5.31 -8.10 -2.62
C ILE A 170 -6.82 -7.83 -2.69
N VAL A 171 -7.35 -6.98 -1.81
CA VAL A 171 -8.79 -6.69 -1.72
C VAL A 171 -9.31 -6.05 -3.01
N ILE A 172 -8.55 -5.14 -3.60
CA ILE A 172 -8.95 -4.44 -4.82
C ILE A 172 -8.88 -5.36 -6.03
N ILE A 173 -7.81 -6.15 -6.16
CA ILE A 173 -7.70 -7.07 -7.30
C ILE A 173 -8.77 -8.16 -7.23
N GLU A 174 -9.09 -8.64 -6.03
CA GLU A 174 -10.15 -9.63 -5.81
C GLU A 174 -11.51 -9.11 -6.30
N GLN A 175 -11.85 -7.87 -5.94
CA GLN A 175 -13.09 -7.25 -6.39
C GLN A 175 -13.11 -6.98 -7.91
N LEU A 176 -12.04 -6.37 -8.42
CA LEU A 176 -12.00 -5.90 -9.82
C LEU A 176 -11.85 -7.04 -10.83
N TYR A 177 -11.03 -8.03 -10.53
CA TYR A 177 -10.66 -9.08 -11.50
C TYR A 177 -11.26 -10.45 -11.19
N PHE A 178 -11.65 -10.73 -9.95
CA PHE A 178 -12.14 -12.04 -9.51
C PHE A 178 -13.57 -12.05 -8.98
N ASP A 179 -14.33 -10.97 -9.19
CA ASP A 179 -15.74 -10.87 -8.76
C ASP A 179 -15.93 -11.09 -7.24
N GLY A 180 -14.93 -10.73 -6.45
CA GLY A 180 -14.95 -10.96 -5.00
C GLY A 180 -14.57 -12.38 -4.56
N SER A 181 -14.16 -13.26 -5.49
CA SER A 181 -13.77 -14.64 -5.19
C SER A 181 -12.43 -14.98 -5.82
N MET A 182 -11.36 -14.41 -5.27
CA MET A 182 -10.00 -14.66 -5.75
C MET A 182 -9.48 -16.00 -5.19
N PRO A 183 -8.91 -16.90 -6.03
CA PRO A 183 -8.32 -18.14 -5.55
C PRO A 183 -7.33 -17.92 -4.40
N ARG A 184 -7.44 -18.74 -3.35
CA ARG A 184 -6.60 -18.63 -2.15
C ARG A 184 -5.10 -18.67 -2.48
N ALA A 185 -4.69 -19.54 -3.41
CA ALA A 185 -3.30 -19.66 -3.84
C ALA A 185 -2.72 -18.35 -4.45
N ILE A 186 -3.56 -17.48 -5.03
CA ILE A 186 -3.13 -16.16 -5.52
C ILE A 186 -2.87 -15.22 -4.34
N LYS A 187 -3.73 -15.26 -3.31
CA LYS A 187 -3.55 -14.48 -2.07
C LYS A 187 -2.28 -14.91 -1.33
N GLU A 188 -2.10 -16.21 -1.16
CA GLU A 188 -0.90 -16.82 -0.55
C GLU A 188 0.37 -16.44 -1.30
N GLN A 189 0.36 -16.50 -2.63
CA GLN A 189 1.52 -16.10 -3.43
C GLN A 189 1.84 -14.61 -3.28
N ILE A 190 0.84 -13.72 -3.29
CA ILE A 190 1.07 -12.28 -3.05
C ILE A 190 1.58 -12.04 -1.63
N PHE A 191 1.08 -12.77 -0.64
CA PHE A 191 1.57 -12.71 0.74
C PHE A 191 3.06 -13.11 0.83
N GLU A 192 3.45 -14.23 0.22
CA GLU A 192 4.85 -14.67 0.18
C GLU A 192 5.77 -13.65 -0.51
N GLU A 193 5.33 -13.06 -1.63
CA GLU A 193 6.05 -11.98 -2.30
C GLU A 193 6.13 -10.71 -1.44
N SER A 194 5.11 -10.45 -0.61
CA SER A 194 5.08 -9.30 0.30
C SER A 194 6.12 -9.43 1.41
N LYS A 195 6.55 -10.64 1.78
CA LYS A 195 7.67 -10.86 2.72
C LYS A 195 8.98 -10.34 2.13
N GLU A 196 9.25 -10.65 0.85
CA GLU A 196 10.41 -10.12 0.14
C GLU A 196 10.34 -8.58 0.05
N TRP A 197 9.15 -8.02 -0.22
CA TRP A 197 8.95 -6.58 -0.19
C TRP A 197 9.27 -5.96 1.17
N TYR A 198 8.74 -6.53 2.25
CA TYR A 198 8.94 -6.03 3.62
C TYR A 198 10.42 -6.04 4.02
N SER A 199 11.16 -7.08 3.61
CA SER A 199 12.60 -7.21 3.87
C SER A 199 13.41 -6.01 3.36
N LEU A 200 12.96 -5.33 2.29
CA LEU A 200 13.61 -4.14 1.75
C LEU A 200 13.53 -2.94 2.70
N LEU A 201 12.52 -2.90 3.56
CA LEU A 201 12.24 -1.75 4.43
C LEU A 201 13.23 -1.69 5.59
N GLY A 202 13.86 -2.80 5.98
CA GLY A 202 14.91 -2.82 6.99
C GLY A 202 14.40 -2.49 8.40
N VAL A 203 13.19 -2.93 8.70
CA VAL A 203 12.56 -2.96 10.02
C VAL A 203 12.39 -4.43 10.38
N ASP A 204 12.51 -4.75 11.67
CA ASP A 204 12.30 -6.09 12.20
C ASP A 204 10.97 -6.70 11.71
N ASP A 205 11.01 -7.98 11.39
CA ASP A 205 9.90 -8.76 10.83
C ASP A 205 9.26 -9.71 11.84
N SER A 206 9.55 -9.59 13.14
CA SER A 206 8.91 -10.42 14.18
C SER A 206 7.38 -10.31 14.24
N SER A 207 6.82 -9.20 13.75
CA SER A 207 5.37 -9.01 13.63
C SER A 207 4.77 -9.59 12.34
N GLN A 208 5.61 -10.01 11.39
CA GLN A 208 5.16 -10.64 10.15
C GLN A 208 4.75 -12.11 10.42
N PRO A 209 3.51 -12.50 10.10
CA PRO A 209 3.09 -13.89 10.19
C PRO A 209 3.88 -14.81 9.27
N GLU A 210 4.04 -16.08 9.66
CA GLU A 210 4.81 -17.03 8.87
C GLU A 210 4.05 -17.57 7.66
N THR A 211 2.76 -17.89 7.86
CA THR A 211 1.88 -18.42 6.83
C THR A 211 0.71 -17.48 6.54
N TYR A 212 0.02 -17.70 5.42
CA TYR A 212 -1.18 -16.92 5.11
C TYR A 212 -2.33 -17.18 6.10
N ASP A 213 -2.43 -18.40 6.64
CA ASP A 213 -3.38 -18.74 7.71
C ASP A 213 -3.11 -17.95 8.99
N ASP A 214 -1.83 -17.81 9.37
CA ASP A 214 -1.42 -16.96 10.49
C ASP A 214 -1.75 -15.49 10.20
N PHE A 215 -1.57 -15.05 8.95
CA PHE A 215 -1.92 -13.71 8.53
C PHE A 215 -3.42 -13.42 8.62
N GLU A 216 -4.29 -14.34 8.20
CA GLU A 216 -5.74 -14.18 8.35
C GLU A 216 -6.14 -14.07 9.82
N ARG A 217 -5.54 -14.88 10.72
CA ARG A 217 -5.77 -14.77 12.17
C ARG A 217 -5.25 -13.46 12.76
N TYR A 218 -4.05 -13.05 12.37
CA TYR A 218 -3.43 -11.78 12.75
C TYR A 218 -4.34 -10.60 12.36
N LEU A 219 -4.85 -10.62 11.12
CA LEU A 219 -5.70 -9.57 10.60
C LEU A 219 -7.06 -9.51 11.32
N ASP A 220 -7.75 -10.65 11.48
CA ASP A 220 -9.04 -10.70 12.18
C ASP A 220 -8.92 -10.18 13.62
N ASN A 221 -7.82 -10.50 14.32
CA ASN A 221 -7.55 -9.95 15.64
C ASN A 221 -7.35 -8.42 15.61
N ILE A 222 -6.59 -7.89 14.64
CA ILE A 222 -6.39 -6.44 14.54
C ILE A 222 -7.70 -5.73 14.24
N GLU A 223 -8.44 -6.22 13.24
CA GLU A 223 -9.66 -5.59 12.78
C GLU A 223 -10.74 -5.53 13.87
N ARG A 224 -10.82 -6.56 14.73
CA ARG A 224 -11.80 -6.63 15.82
C ARG A 224 -11.35 -5.94 17.11
N ASN A 225 -10.05 -6.00 17.43
CA ASN A 225 -9.58 -5.68 18.79
C ASN A 225 -8.62 -4.48 18.86
N ARG A 226 -8.09 -3.99 17.73
CA ARG A 226 -7.05 -2.94 17.70
C ARG A 226 -7.43 -1.69 16.93
N LEU A 227 -8.27 -1.83 15.90
CA LEU A 227 -8.70 -0.68 15.11
C LEU A 227 -9.67 0.20 15.88
N VAL A 228 -9.53 1.51 15.68
CA VAL A 228 -10.37 2.55 16.27
C VAL A 228 -10.85 3.50 15.20
N LYS A 229 -12.05 4.06 15.36
CA LYS A 229 -12.57 5.07 14.45
C LYS A 229 -11.98 6.46 14.74
N SER A 230 -10.70 6.65 14.41
CA SER A 230 -10.00 7.93 14.62
C SER A 230 -10.62 9.08 13.83
N GLN A 231 -10.35 10.32 14.24
CA GLN A 231 -10.76 11.52 13.50
C GLN A 231 -10.17 11.54 12.07
N VAL A 232 -8.98 10.98 11.88
CA VAL A 232 -8.35 10.83 10.56
C VAL A 232 -9.17 9.89 9.68
N THR A 233 -9.54 8.72 10.20
CA THR A 233 -10.41 7.76 9.51
C THR A 233 -11.73 8.39 9.12
N GLN A 234 -12.37 9.11 10.05
CA GLN A 234 -13.63 9.81 9.79
C GLN A 234 -13.51 10.80 8.63
N VAL A 235 -12.51 11.69 8.67
CA VAL A 235 -12.28 12.69 7.62
C VAL A 235 -12.01 12.04 6.25
N MET A 236 -11.26 10.94 6.21
CA MET A 236 -11.00 10.22 4.96
C MET A 236 -12.25 9.54 4.39
N LEU A 237 -13.14 9.06 5.26
CA LEU A 237 -14.39 8.38 4.90
C LEU A 237 -15.54 9.32 4.54
N GLU A 238 -15.55 10.58 5.00
CA GLU A 238 -16.64 11.54 4.74
C GLU A 238 -17.10 11.57 3.28
N GLN A 239 -16.17 11.45 2.33
CA GLN A 239 -16.47 11.49 0.90
C GLN A 239 -17.23 10.26 0.37
N PHE A 240 -17.31 9.19 1.17
CA PHE A 240 -17.92 7.89 0.85
C PHE A 240 -19.18 7.59 1.68
N MET A 241 -19.49 8.39 2.71
CA MET A 241 -20.65 8.15 3.57
C MET A 241 -21.95 8.22 2.78
N GLU A 242 -22.12 9.30 2.02
CA GLU A 242 -23.33 9.51 1.22
C GLU A 242 -23.16 8.98 -0.21
N ARG A 243 -24.26 8.41 -0.73
CA ARG A 243 -24.42 8.21 -2.17
C ARG A 243 -24.43 9.56 -2.86
N ARG A 244 -23.48 9.77 -3.77
CA ARG A 244 -23.49 10.97 -4.61
C ARG A 244 -24.53 10.78 -5.72
N LEU A 245 -25.17 11.87 -6.11
CA LEU A 245 -25.96 11.96 -7.34
C LEU A 245 -25.16 12.64 -8.44
N ALA A 246 -25.41 12.26 -9.70
CA ALA A 246 -24.78 12.90 -10.84
C ALA A 246 -25.12 14.40 -10.83
N PRO A 247 -24.12 15.31 -10.96
CA PRO A 247 -24.41 16.73 -11.00
C PRO A 247 -25.43 17.05 -12.11
N TRP A 248 -26.49 17.81 -11.78
CA TRP A 248 -27.58 18.04 -12.71
C TRP A 248 -27.12 18.75 -14.01
N TRP A 249 -26.13 19.65 -13.90
CA TRP A 249 -25.52 20.37 -15.02
C TRP A 249 -24.51 19.56 -15.86
N TRP A 250 -24.21 18.31 -15.50
CA TRP A 250 -23.33 17.49 -16.35
C TRP A 250 -24.01 17.17 -17.69
N PRO A 251 -23.30 17.36 -18.82
CA PRO A 251 -23.76 16.89 -20.13
C PRO A 251 -24.14 15.40 -20.11
N PRO A 252 -25.12 14.96 -20.91
CA PRO A 252 -25.57 13.57 -20.94
C PRO A 252 -24.43 12.56 -21.18
N VAL A 253 -23.46 12.91 -22.02
CA VAL A 253 -22.28 12.09 -22.31
C VAL A 253 -21.44 11.84 -21.04
N LEU A 254 -21.19 12.88 -20.24
CA LEU A 254 -20.44 12.73 -18.98
C LEU A 254 -21.23 11.93 -17.94
N LYS A 255 -22.55 12.12 -17.86
CA LYS A 255 -23.43 11.29 -17.03
C LYS A 255 -23.44 9.82 -17.46
N LYS A 256 -23.28 9.52 -18.75
CA LYS A 256 -23.24 8.15 -19.26
C LYS A 256 -21.89 7.48 -19.04
N PHE A 257 -20.78 8.18 -19.27
CA PHE A 257 -19.46 7.56 -19.30
C PHE A 257 -18.58 7.81 -18.08
N VAL A 258 -18.70 8.95 -17.40
CA VAL A 258 -17.84 9.31 -16.25
C VAL A 258 -18.51 9.00 -14.93
N TRP A 259 -19.83 9.22 -14.85
CA TRP A 259 -20.59 9.00 -13.62
C TRP A 259 -20.53 7.55 -13.09
N PRO A 260 -20.64 6.49 -13.91
CA PRO A 260 -20.55 5.12 -13.40
C PRO A 260 -19.24 4.82 -12.68
N TRP A 261 -18.12 5.40 -13.12
CA TRP A 261 -16.82 5.27 -12.46
C TRP A 261 -16.77 6.00 -11.13
N TRP A 262 -17.38 7.18 -11.04
CA TRP A 262 -17.48 7.94 -9.80
C TRP A 262 -18.41 7.29 -8.78
N ALA A 263 -19.56 6.78 -9.21
CA ALA A 263 -20.50 6.05 -8.37
C ALA A 263 -19.91 4.71 -7.91
N GLY A 264 -19.31 3.97 -8.85
CA GLY A 264 -18.62 2.70 -8.58
C GLY A 264 -17.47 2.85 -7.59
N ARG A 265 -16.72 3.96 -7.63
CA ARG A 265 -15.61 4.22 -6.69
C ARG A 265 -16.05 4.16 -5.22
N ARG A 266 -17.22 4.72 -4.87
CA ARG A 266 -17.75 4.57 -3.50
C ARG A 266 -17.97 3.10 -3.18
N GLN A 267 -18.62 2.37 -4.08
CA GLN A 267 -18.96 0.96 -3.84
C GLN A 267 -17.74 0.08 -3.66
N VAL A 268 -16.71 0.27 -4.50
CA VAL A 268 -15.44 -0.47 -4.33
C VAL A 268 -14.83 -0.17 -2.96
N VAL A 269 -14.80 1.09 -2.54
CA VAL A 269 -14.18 1.47 -1.27
C VAL A 269 -14.94 0.90 -0.06
N VAL A 270 -16.26 1.06 -0.02
CA VAL A 270 -17.08 0.60 1.11
C VAL A 270 -17.07 -0.93 1.20
N ASN A 271 -17.17 -1.62 0.06
CA ASN A 271 -17.16 -3.08 -0.01
C ASN A 271 -15.77 -3.71 0.20
N SER A 272 -14.72 -2.89 0.41
CA SER A 272 -13.35 -3.38 0.66
C SER A 272 -13.09 -3.76 2.11
N TYR A 273 -14.01 -3.47 3.03
CA TYR A 273 -13.86 -3.81 4.43
C TYR A 273 -14.80 -4.96 4.82
N PRO A 274 -14.38 -5.86 5.73
CA PRO A 274 -15.30 -6.85 6.28
C PRO A 274 -16.38 -6.17 7.14
N ALA A 275 -17.50 -6.87 7.37
CA ALA A 275 -18.69 -6.29 8.01
C ALA A 275 -18.41 -5.61 9.36
N HIS A 276 -17.55 -6.19 10.20
CA HIS A 276 -17.22 -5.63 11.51
C HIS A 276 -16.38 -4.34 11.41
N VAL A 277 -15.55 -4.19 10.37
CA VAL A 277 -14.83 -2.94 10.09
C VAL A 277 -15.76 -1.89 9.48
N GLN A 278 -16.72 -2.31 8.64
CA GLN A 278 -17.77 -1.41 8.14
C GLN A 278 -18.60 -0.83 9.30
N GLU A 279 -18.97 -1.67 10.27
CA GLU A 279 -19.66 -1.27 11.50
C GLU A 279 -18.83 -0.28 12.31
N LEU A 280 -17.54 -0.59 12.58
CA LEU A 280 -16.61 0.33 13.24
C LEU A 280 -16.55 1.70 12.52
N PHE A 281 -16.63 1.70 11.19
CA PHE A 281 -16.57 2.90 10.37
C PHE A 281 -17.93 3.59 10.19
N ASN A 282 -19.02 3.04 10.72
CA ASN A 282 -20.42 3.42 10.45
C ASN A 282 -20.71 3.52 8.94
N LEU A 283 -20.14 2.61 8.14
CA LEU A 283 -20.43 2.51 6.72
C LEU A 283 -21.74 1.76 6.54
N GLU A 284 -22.71 2.41 5.91
CA GLU A 284 -23.96 1.76 5.53
C GLU A 284 -23.81 1.06 4.19
N TRP A 285 -24.12 -0.24 4.17
CA TRP A 285 -24.21 -1.06 2.96
C TRP A 285 -25.62 -1.59 2.78
N THR A 286 -26.24 -1.23 1.66
CA THR A 286 -27.65 -1.53 1.37
C THR A 286 -27.77 -2.45 0.15
N PRO A 287 -28.90 -3.15 -0.06
CA PRO A 287 -29.11 -4.00 -1.22
C PRO A 287 -28.93 -3.29 -2.57
N GLU A 288 -29.26 -1.99 -2.68
CA GLU A 288 -29.02 -1.25 -3.92
C GLU A 288 -27.54 -0.93 -4.12
N ASP A 289 -26.74 -0.80 -3.06
CA ASP A 289 -25.28 -0.64 -3.18
C ASP A 289 -24.65 -1.90 -3.73
N GLU A 290 -25.11 -3.07 -3.28
CA GLU A 290 -24.70 -4.37 -3.82
C GLU A 290 -25.02 -4.49 -5.31
N ASP A 291 -26.23 -4.12 -5.74
CA ASP A 291 -26.59 -4.17 -7.14
C ASP A 291 -25.78 -3.19 -8.01
N ILE A 292 -25.53 -1.96 -7.51
CA ILE A 292 -24.66 -0.99 -8.20
C ILE A 292 -23.23 -1.55 -8.30
N SER A 293 -22.70 -2.09 -7.21
CA SER A 293 -21.36 -2.70 -7.17
C SER A 293 -21.24 -3.81 -8.20
N ARG A 294 -22.17 -4.76 -8.18
CA ARG A 294 -22.22 -5.89 -9.12
C ARG A 294 -22.32 -5.44 -10.58
N ARG A 295 -23.15 -4.43 -10.89
CA ARG A 295 -23.25 -3.85 -12.24
C ARG A 295 -21.95 -3.17 -12.65
N PHE A 296 -21.35 -2.40 -11.74
CA PHE A 296 -20.08 -1.71 -11.96
C PHE A 296 -18.96 -2.71 -12.23
N MET A 297 -18.82 -3.76 -11.43
CA MET A 297 -17.79 -4.79 -11.61
C MET A 297 -17.94 -5.54 -12.94
N ARG A 298 -19.17 -5.88 -13.34
CA ARG A 298 -19.43 -6.47 -14.68
C ARG A 298 -19.04 -5.53 -15.82
N MET A 299 -19.39 -4.25 -15.71
CA MET A 299 -18.99 -3.23 -16.69
C MET A 299 -17.47 -3.08 -16.74
N TYR A 300 -16.83 -2.96 -15.57
CA TYR A 300 -15.40 -2.80 -15.42
C TYR A 300 -14.64 -3.97 -16.07
N ARG A 301 -15.02 -5.23 -15.78
CA ARG A 301 -14.35 -6.40 -16.39
C ARG A 301 -14.49 -6.45 -17.91
N ARG A 302 -15.66 -6.09 -18.46
CA ARG A 302 -15.85 -6.02 -19.93
C ARG A 302 -15.00 -4.93 -20.55
N PHE A 303 -15.01 -3.74 -19.95
CA PHE A 303 -14.15 -2.63 -20.38
C PHE A 303 -12.68 -3.02 -20.31
N TYR A 304 -12.28 -3.65 -19.20
CA TYR A 304 -10.91 -3.99 -18.91
C TYR A 304 -10.37 -5.11 -19.82
N ALA A 305 -11.17 -6.13 -20.12
CA ALA A 305 -10.81 -7.18 -21.09
C ALA A 305 -10.48 -6.61 -22.48
N ILE A 306 -11.17 -5.53 -22.88
CA ILE A 306 -10.89 -4.80 -24.13
C ILE A 306 -9.64 -3.92 -23.97
N ALA A 307 -9.57 -3.14 -22.88
CA ALA A 307 -8.48 -2.22 -22.63
C ALA A 307 -7.12 -2.95 -22.52
N GLU A 308 -7.08 -4.09 -21.84
CA GLU A 308 -5.87 -4.90 -21.69
C GLU A 308 -5.37 -5.47 -23.01
N ARG A 309 -6.28 -5.82 -23.93
CA ARG A 309 -5.92 -6.35 -25.25
C ARG A 309 -5.43 -5.24 -26.20
N LEU A 310 -6.02 -4.05 -26.14
CA LEU A 310 -5.82 -3.00 -27.15
C LEU A 310 -4.86 -1.89 -26.73
N LEU A 311 -4.82 -1.52 -25.44
CA LEU A 311 -4.04 -0.38 -25.01
C LEU A 311 -2.60 -0.77 -24.69
N PRO A 312 -1.60 0.07 -25.04
CA PRO A 312 -0.25 -0.06 -24.53
C PRO A 312 -0.16 0.01 -23.00
N LEU A 313 0.85 -0.64 -22.41
CA LEU A 313 1.03 -0.72 -20.94
C LEU A 313 1.09 0.66 -20.26
N LYS A 314 1.62 1.69 -20.92
CA LYS A 314 1.66 3.08 -20.39
C LYS A 314 0.31 3.71 -20.05
N TYR A 315 -0.79 3.16 -20.56
CA TYR A 315 -2.14 3.62 -20.22
C TYR A 315 -2.80 2.79 -19.12
N LEU A 316 -2.19 1.69 -18.71
CA LEU A 316 -2.70 0.76 -17.69
C LEU A 316 -1.85 0.79 -16.42
N TYR A 317 -0.57 1.16 -16.53
CA TYR A 317 0.42 1.12 -15.45
C TYR A 317 1.05 2.48 -15.21
N LEU A 318 1.54 2.66 -13.98
CA LEU A 318 2.38 3.79 -13.58
C LEU A 318 3.70 3.78 -14.38
N PRO A 319 4.27 4.96 -14.70
CA PRO A 319 5.50 5.05 -15.48
C PRO A 319 6.67 4.22 -14.93
N ILE A 320 6.85 4.19 -13.60
CA ILE A 320 7.91 3.41 -12.96
C ILE A 320 7.75 1.89 -13.14
N ALA A 321 6.50 1.41 -13.20
CA ALA A 321 6.22 0.00 -13.46
C ALA A 321 6.53 -0.34 -14.92
N VAL A 322 6.12 0.53 -15.86
CA VAL A 322 6.44 0.37 -17.30
C VAL A 322 7.95 0.33 -17.52
N SER A 323 8.71 1.27 -16.93
CA SER A 323 10.17 1.25 -17.02
C SER A 323 10.78 0.02 -16.36
N GLY A 324 10.18 -0.50 -15.28
CA GLY A 324 10.57 -1.78 -14.69
C GLY A 324 10.38 -2.95 -15.65
N PHE A 325 9.20 -3.05 -16.29
CA PHE A 325 8.88 -4.10 -17.26
C PHE A 325 9.81 -4.05 -18.48
N GLU A 326 10.07 -2.85 -19.02
CA GLU A 326 10.98 -2.64 -20.14
C GLU A 326 12.42 -3.04 -19.79
N ARG A 327 12.90 -2.68 -18.60
CA ARG A 327 14.24 -3.02 -18.12
C ARG A 327 14.44 -4.53 -18.01
N GLU A 328 13.45 -5.25 -17.50
CA GLU A 328 13.54 -6.69 -17.23
C GLU A 328 13.05 -7.54 -18.43
N GLY A 329 12.51 -6.91 -19.48
CA GLY A 329 11.99 -7.60 -20.66
C GLY A 329 10.72 -8.41 -20.39
N ILE A 330 9.88 -7.99 -19.44
CA ILE A 330 8.71 -8.75 -18.99
C ILE A 330 7.42 -8.11 -19.48
N ASP A 331 6.50 -8.94 -19.99
CA ASP A 331 5.12 -8.53 -20.22
C ASP A 331 4.25 -8.96 -19.02
N PRO A 332 3.72 -8.01 -18.21
CA PRO A 332 2.94 -8.34 -17.02
C PRO A 332 1.66 -9.13 -17.34
N ARG A 333 1.17 -9.10 -18.59
CA ARG A 333 -0.01 -9.85 -19.02
C ARG A 333 0.24 -11.36 -19.06
N LYS A 334 1.50 -11.77 -19.23
CA LYS A 334 1.92 -13.17 -19.32
C LYS A 334 2.23 -13.79 -17.96
N ILE A 335 2.27 -12.99 -16.90
CA ILE A 335 2.51 -13.49 -15.54
C ILE A 335 1.27 -14.28 -15.08
N THR A 336 1.45 -15.56 -14.82
CA THR A 336 0.48 -16.46 -14.20
C THR A 336 0.87 -16.76 -12.75
N LEU A 337 -0.02 -17.45 -12.02
CA LEU A 337 0.30 -17.92 -10.67
C LEU A 337 1.52 -18.85 -10.69
N GLU A 338 1.57 -19.79 -11.64
CA GLU A 338 2.65 -20.77 -11.78
C GLU A 338 3.98 -20.10 -12.09
N SER A 339 4.00 -19.12 -13.01
CA SER A 339 5.22 -18.38 -13.34
C SER A 339 5.71 -17.53 -12.17
N ALA A 340 4.80 -16.92 -11.40
CA ALA A 340 5.15 -16.11 -10.24
C ALA A 340 5.72 -16.97 -9.10
N GLN A 341 5.10 -18.11 -8.81
CA GLN A 341 5.61 -19.10 -7.87
C GLN A 341 7.00 -19.60 -8.27
N GLN A 342 7.20 -19.89 -9.56
CA GLN A 342 8.50 -20.31 -10.09
C GLN A 342 9.55 -19.21 -9.92
N ALA A 343 9.23 -17.96 -10.29
CA ALA A 343 10.14 -16.84 -10.14
C ALA A 343 10.58 -16.61 -8.69
N LEU A 344 9.66 -16.77 -7.73
CA LEU A 344 9.97 -16.67 -6.31
C LEU A 344 10.87 -17.82 -5.84
N ARG A 345 10.55 -19.07 -6.20
CA ARG A 345 11.38 -20.24 -5.86
C ARG A 345 12.80 -20.11 -6.40
N GLU A 346 12.96 -19.70 -7.65
CA GLU A 346 14.28 -19.48 -8.26
C GLU A 346 15.05 -18.35 -7.58
N SER A 347 14.37 -17.26 -7.21
CA SER A 347 14.98 -16.17 -6.43
C SER A 347 15.53 -16.68 -5.10
N ARG A 348 14.72 -17.41 -4.33
CA ARG A 348 15.10 -17.98 -3.03
C ARG A 348 16.22 -19.02 -3.17
N THR A 349 16.19 -19.86 -4.20
CA THR A 349 17.24 -20.86 -4.47
C THR A 349 18.58 -20.19 -4.80
N ARG A 350 18.57 -19.16 -5.67
CA ARG A 350 19.78 -18.39 -5.99
C ARG A 350 20.35 -17.67 -4.78
N ARG A 351 19.49 -17.21 -3.87
CA ARG A 351 19.91 -16.63 -2.58
C ARG A 351 20.60 -17.67 -1.71
N ALA A 352 19.96 -18.81 -1.45
CA ALA A 352 20.52 -19.88 -0.62
C ALA A 352 21.89 -20.35 -1.17
N ALA A 353 22.02 -20.49 -2.48
CA ALA A 353 23.29 -20.86 -3.13
C ALA A 353 24.42 -19.85 -2.89
N ARG A 354 24.11 -18.54 -2.86
CA ARG A 354 25.09 -17.47 -2.56
C ARG A 354 25.52 -17.46 -1.10
N GLU A 355 24.60 -17.78 -0.19
CA GLU A 355 24.86 -17.86 1.25
C GLU A 355 25.68 -19.11 1.61
N SER A 356 25.51 -20.21 0.87
CA SER A 356 26.26 -21.45 1.06
C SER A 356 27.62 -21.51 0.36
N ALA A 357 27.92 -20.56 -0.53
CA ALA A 357 29.18 -20.55 -1.26
C ALA A 357 30.35 -20.27 -0.29
N PRO A 358 31.39 -21.13 -0.22
CA PRO A 358 32.53 -20.89 0.65
C PRO A 358 33.25 -19.60 0.26
N ILE A 359 33.64 -18.80 1.26
CA ILE A 359 34.49 -17.63 1.10
C ILE A 359 35.89 -18.13 0.69
N ALA A 360 36.10 -18.36 -0.61
CA ALA A 360 37.42 -18.63 -1.17
C ALA A 360 37.74 -17.53 -2.19
N GLU A 361 39.01 -17.12 -2.19
CA GLU A 361 39.65 -16.13 -3.06
C GLU A 361 39.47 -14.65 -2.70
N ALA A 362 40.06 -14.27 -1.57
CA ALA A 362 40.73 -12.97 -1.46
C ALA A 362 41.98 -13.13 -0.57
N ASN A 363 43.01 -13.81 -1.08
CA ASN A 363 44.43 -13.65 -0.71
C ASN A 363 45.28 -14.72 -1.41
N GLU A 364 45.46 -14.59 -2.73
CA GLU A 364 46.70 -15.06 -3.37
C GLU A 364 47.34 -13.86 -4.05
N VAL A 365 48.19 -13.17 -3.30
CA VAL A 365 49.25 -12.33 -3.88
C VAL A 365 50.34 -13.32 -4.30
N PRO A 366 50.69 -13.44 -5.59
CA PRO A 366 51.86 -14.20 -5.96
C PRO A 366 53.08 -13.37 -5.55
N ALA A 367 53.75 -13.83 -4.48
CA ALA A 367 55.09 -13.39 -4.16
C ALA A 367 56.03 -13.89 -5.27
N SER A 368 56.26 -13.06 -6.29
CA SER A 368 57.34 -13.26 -7.25
C SER A 368 58.67 -13.04 -6.51
N GLY A 369 59.25 -14.12 -6.00
CA GLY A 369 60.66 -14.17 -5.62
C GLY A 369 61.52 -14.20 -6.88
N SER A 370 62.41 -13.23 -7.01
CA SER A 370 63.55 -13.30 -7.95
C SER A 370 64.78 -13.82 -7.21
N PRO A 371 65.46 -14.87 -7.70
CA PRO A 371 66.85 -15.14 -7.35
C PRO A 371 67.81 -14.54 -8.39
N VAL A 372 68.76 -13.76 -7.89
CA VAL A 372 70.19 -13.58 -8.25
C VAL A 372 70.63 -13.64 -9.73
N GLY A 373 71.39 -12.61 -10.13
CA GLY A 373 72.27 -12.59 -11.31
C GLY A 373 73.07 -11.30 -11.37
#